data_AF-A0ABD4T6T3-F1
#
_entry.id   AF-A0ABD4T6T3-F1
#
_cell.length_a   1.000
_cell.length_b   1.000
_cell.length_c   1.000
_cell.angle_alpha   90.00
_cell.angle_beta   90.00
_cell.angle_gamma   90.00
#
_symmetry.space_group_name_H-M   'P 1'
#
loop_
_entity.id
_entity.type
_entity.pdbx_description
1 polymer ?
#
loop_
_entity_poly.entity_id
_entity_poly.type
_entity_poly.pdbx_seq_one_letter_code
_entity_poly.pdbx_strand_id
1 'polypeptide(L)'
;MQLEFIPVEEFYFALTLCCKTLEEFGTPDLAAQVQVILAQRYGQSSTVAAAKQNTFNYTFRVHGADRETSNPWIASVSDWQGKVRLSSDFGWQLNGDRKPVRTDQFEQRGSFCQALKQHLTSELGLPLTADQGLQSQT
;
A
#
# COMPACT_ATOMS: atom_id res chain seq x y z
N MET A 1 -6.59 -12.45 4.26
CA MET A 1 -6.04 -11.55 3.22
C MET A 1 -4.84 -12.25 2.62
N GLN A 2 -4.65 -12.18 1.30
CA GLN A 2 -3.45 -12.66 0.62
C GLN A 2 -2.93 -11.55 -0.30
N LEU A 3 -1.62 -11.32 -0.27
CA LEU A 3 -0.95 -10.35 -1.13
C LEU A 3 -0.16 -11.06 -2.22
N GLU A 4 -0.40 -10.66 -3.47
CA GLU A 4 0.35 -11.11 -4.64
C GLU A 4 1.07 -9.89 -5.23
N PHE A 5 2.40 -9.94 -5.27
CA PHE A 5 3.22 -8.84 -5.77
C PHE A 5 3.01 -8.63 -7.28
N ILE A 6 2.88 -7.36 -7.69
CA ILE A 6 2.80 -6.95 -9.08
C ILE A 6 4.17 -6.41 -9.50
N PRO A 7 4.91 -7.12 -10.35
CA PRO A 7 6.21 -6.65 -10.83
C PRO A 7 6.04 -5.49 -11.83
N VAL A 8 7.14 -4.80 -12.14
CA VAL A 8 7.13 -3.60 -12.99
C VAL A 8 6.55 -3.86 -14.38
N GLU A 9 6.74 -5.06 -14.92
CA GLU A 9 6.23 -5.49 -16.21
C GLU A 9 4.70 -5.53 -16.26
N GLU A 10 4.05 -5.77 -15.12
CA GLU A 10 2.58 -5.81 -14.98
C GLU A 10 2.00 -4.51 -14.39
N PHE A 11 2.85 -3.56 -14.01
CA PHE A 11 2.45 -2.38 -13.25
C PHE A 11 1.53 -1.41 -14.04
N TYR A 12 1.57 -1.44 -15.37
CA TYR A 12 0.66 -0.67 -16.21
C TYR A 12 -0.83 -0.93 -15.91
N PHE A 13 -1.16 -2.13 -15.40
CA PHE A 13 -2.50 -2.46 -14.93
C PHE A 13 -2.91 -1.63 -13.70
N ALA A 14 -2.00 -1.51 -12.71
CA ALA A 14 -2.25 -0.79 -11.47
C ALA A 14 -2.44 0.73 -11.67
N LEU A 15 -1.80 1.30 -12.70
CA LEU A 15 -1.95 2.72 -13.08
C LEU A 15 -3.37 3.08 -13.54
N THR A 16 -4.16 2.11 -13.97
CA THR A 16 -5.53 2.36 -14.45
C THR A 16 -6.56 2.45 -13.32
N LEU A 17 -6.14 2.25 -12.07
CA LEU A 17 -7.02 2.13 -10.92
C LEU A 17 -7.01 3.40 -10.04
N CYS A 18 -8.12 3.64 -9.36
CA CYS A 18 -8.33 4.81 -8.51
C CYS A 18 -7.71 4.66 -7.12
N CYS A 19 -6.46 4.22 -7.03
CA CYS A 19 -5.76 4.08 -5.75
C CYS A 19 -5.72 5.43 -5.01
N LYS A 20 -6.13 5.43 -3.74
CA LYS A 20 -6.09 6.59 -2.84
C LYS A 20 -5.29 6.24 -1.59
N THR A 21 -4.63 7.24 -1.00
CA THR A 21 -3.95 7.12 0.28
C THR A 21 -4.91 6.56 1.33
N LEU A 22 -4.47 5.50 2.02
CA LEU A 22 -5.09 4.98 3.23
C LEU A 22 -4.49 5.67 4.45
N GLU A 23 -3.15 5.69 4.53
CA GLU A 23 -2.41 6.24 5.66
C GLU A 23 -0.99 6.65 5.23
N GLU A 24 -0.45 7.67 5.88
CA GLU A 24 0.96 8.08 5.78
C GLU A 24 1.54 8.17 7.20
N PHE A 25 2.63 7.48 7.46
CA PHE A 25 3.16 7.36 8.82
C PHE A 25 4.67 7.06 8.84
N GLY A 26 5.24 7.14 10.04
CA GLY A 26 6.63 6.79 10.31
C GLY A 26 7.63 7.89 9.99
N THR A 27 8.89 7.48 9.92
CA THR A 27 10.08 8.32 9.77
C THR A 27 10.90 7.89 8.53
N PRO A 28 11.89 8.69 8.10
CA PRO A 28 12.78 8.31 7.00
C PRO A 28 13.50 6.98 7.25
N ASP A 29 13.88 6.70 8.49
CA ASP A 29 14.53 5.43 8.87
C ASP A 29 13.58 4.25 8.69
N LEU A 30 12.31 4.40 9.07
CA LEU A 30 11.30 3.37 8.83
C LEU A 30 11.11 3.13 7.33
N ALA A 31 10.99 4.20 6.54
CA ALA A 31 10.82 4.10 5.09
C ALA A 31 12.02 3.37 4.44
N ALA A 32 13.25 3.71 4.84
CA ALA A 32 14.45 3.03 4.37
C ALA A 32 14.47 1.55 4.78
N GLN A 33 14.09 1.22 6.02
CA GLN A 33 14.02 -0.17 6.48
C GLN A 33 12.98 -0.98 5.68
N VAL A 34 11.79 -0.42 5.45
CA VAL A 34 10.75 -1.04 4.62
C VAL A 34 11.25 -1.27 3.19
N GLN A 35 11.94 -0.29 2.61
CA GLN A 35 12.54 -0.42 1.28
C GLN A 35 13.50 -1.60 1.19
N VAL A 36 14.40 -1.74 2.18
CA VAL A 36 15.38 -2.83 2.21
C VAL A 36 14.68 -4.19 2.28
N ILE A 37 13.69 -4.35 3.17
CA ILE A 37 12.96 -5.62 3.32
C ILE A 37 12.22 -5.99 2.04
N LEU A 38 11.52 -5.03 1.43
CA LEU A 38 10.77 -5.27 0.20
C LEU A 38 11.70 -5.55 -0.99
N ALA A 39 12.84 -4.87 -1.08
CA ALA A 39 13.84 -5.12 -2.12
C ALA A 39 14.48 -6.50 -1.99
N GLN A 40 14.78 -6.95 -0.76
CA GLN A 40 15.29 -8.30 -0.53
C GLN A 40 14.29 -9.39 -0.94
N ARG A 41 12.98 -9.13 -0.77
CA ARG A 41 11.93 -10.11 -1.05
C ARG A 41 11.44 -10.14 -2.49
N TYR A 42 11.35 -8.97 -3.13
CA TYR A 42 10.73 -8.82 -4.45
C TYR A 42 11.67 -8.25 -5.52
N GLY A 43 12.90 -7.89 -5.14
CA GLY A 43 13.86 -7.30 -6.05
C GLY A 43 13.54 -5.85 -6.35
N GLN A 44 13.14 -5.55 -7.59
CA GLN A 44 12.86 -4.19 -8.02
C GLN A 44 11.45 -3.75 -7.61
N SER A 45 11.29 -2.45 -7.33
CA SER A 45 9.98 -1.86 -7.09
C SER A 45 9.11 -1.88 -8.34
N SER A 46 7.79 -1.92 -8.16
CA SER A 46 6.80 -1.93 -9.25
C SER A 46 6.84 -0.66 -10.12
N THR A 47 7.47 0.42 -9.65
CA THR A 47 7.77 1.60 -10.48
C THR A 47 9.25 1.96 -10.44
N VAL A 48 9.76 2.46 -11.56
CA VAL A 48 11.02 3.23 -11.59
C VAL A 48 10.72 4.64 -11.10
N ALA A 49 11.03 4.90 -9.84
CA ALA A 49 10.89 6.21 -9.24
C ALA A 49 11.81 7.24 -9.91
N ALA A 50 11.24 8.20 -10.64
CA ALA A 50 12.02 9.26 -11.29
C ALA A 50 12.37 10.45 -10.37
N ALA A 51 12.03 10.42 -9.08
CA ALA A 51 12.15 11.59 -8.20
C ALA A 51 12.58 11.26 -6.77
N LYS A 52 13.26 12.23 -6.12
CA LYS A 52 13.72 12.17 -4.72
C LYS A 52 12.61 11.96 -3.67
N GLN A 53 11.34 12.09 -4.06
CA GLN A 53 10.19 12.12 -3.14
C GLN A 53 9.36 10.83 -3.11
N ASN A 54 9.75 9.82 -3.89
CA ASN A 54 9.05 8.54 -3.97
C ASN A 54 10.06 7.46 -4.33
N THR A 55 11.00 7.14 -3.44
CA THR A 55 12.16 6.29 -3.77
C THR A 55 11.83 4.83 -4.08
N PHE A 56 10.64 4.36 -3.70
CA PHE A 56 10.14 3.02 -4.02
C PHE A 56 8.61 2.98 -4.03
N ASN A 57 8.05 2.03 -4.77
CA ASN A 57 6.64 1.67 -4.72
C ASN A 57 6.48 0.17 -5.04
N TYR A 58 6.05 -0.61 -4.06
CA TYR A 58 5.70 -2.02 -4.24
C TYR A 58 4.18 -2.16 -4.22
N THR A 59 3.64 -2.70 -5.31
CA THR A 59 2.20 -2.84 -5.50
C THR A 59 1.79 -4.32 -5.44
N PHE A 60 0.63 -4.57 -4.86
CA PHE A 60 0.11 -5.90 -4.60
C PHE A 60 -1.35 -6.00 -5.03
N ARG A 61 -1.71 -7.15 -5.62
CA ARG A 61 -3.11 -7.61 -5.66
C ARG A 61 -3.46 -8.14 -4.28
N VAL A 62 -4.58 -7.67 -3.74
CA VAL A 62 -5.13 -8.09 -2.45
C VAL A 62 -6.32 -9.00 -2.70
N HIS A 63 -6.17 -10.27 -2.34
CA HIS A 63 -7.22 -11.28 -2.42
C HIS A 63 -7.85 -11.49 -1.03
N GLY A 64 -9.17 -11.69 -1.00
CA GLY A 64 -9.95 -11.82 0.24
C GLY A 64 -11.27 -12.58 0.03
N ALA A 65 -11.88 -13.01 1.13
CA ALA A 65 -13.03 -13.92 1.13
C ALA A 65 -14.34 -13.29 0.59
N ASP A 66 -14.47 -11.96 0.59
CA ASP A 66 -15.73 -11.26 0.26
C ASP A 66 -15.84 -10.81 -1.21
N ARG A 67 -14.90 -11.18 -2.08
CA ARG A 67 -14.94 -10.81 -3.50
C ARG A 67 -14.92 -12.06 -4.37
N GLU A 68 -16.09 -12.70 -4.50
CA GLU A 68 -16.29 -13.85 -5.40
C GLU A 68 -16.25 -13.50 -6.90
N THR A 69 -16.11 -12.23 -7.30
CA THR A 69 -16.20 -11.86 -8.73
C THR A 69 -15.08 -10.91 -9.21
N SER A 70 -14.12 -11.54 -9.89
CA SER A 70 -13.30 -11.10 -11.03
C SER A 70 -12.25 -9.98 -10.93
N ASN A 71 -12.16 -9.16 -9.88
CA ASN A 71 -11.04 -8.20 -9.77
C ASN A 71 -10.49 -8.14 -8.34
N PRO A 72 -9.19 -8.40 -8.08
CA PRO A 72 -8.61 -8.15 -6.76
C PRO A 72 -8.56 -6.65 -6.47
N TRP A 73 -8.52 -6.26 -5.19
CA TRP A 73 -8.14 -4.88 -4.85
C TRP A 73 -6.66 -4.69 -5.09
N ILE A 74 -6.24 -3.44 -5.26
CA ILE A 74 -4.84 -3.09 -5.31
C ILE A 74 -4.46 -2.37 -4.03
N ALA A 75 -3.31 -2.73 -3.46
CA ALA A 75 -2.67 -1.98 -2.40
C ALA A 75 -1.21 -1.71 -2.76
N SER A 76 -0.67 -0.59 -2.28
CA SER A 76 0.73 -0.26 -2.49
C SER A 76 1.41 0.20 -1.20
N VAL A 77 2.69 -0.13 -1.08
CA VAL A 77 3.60 0.34 -0.04
C VAL A 77 4.66 1.17 -0.74
N SER A 78 4.70 2.47 -0.47
CA SER A 78 5.61 3.39 -1.14
C SER A 78 6.27 4.36 -0.16
N ASP A 79 7.39 4.92 -0.59
CA ASP A 79 7.95 6.12 0.02
C ASP A 79 7.13 7.35 -0.39
N TRP A 80 6.90 8.24 0.57
CA TRP A 80 6.45 9.60 0.30
C TRP A 80 7.18 10.57 1.20
N GLN A 81 8.16 11.27 0.65
CA GLN A 81 8.95 12.27 1.38
C GLN A 81 9.58 11.72 2.67
N GLY A 82 10.09 10.49 2.64
CA GLY A 82 10.68 9.84 3.81
C GLY A 82 9.65 9.30 4.81
N LYS A 83 8.40 9.08 4.38
CA LYS A 83 7.38 8.38 5.16
C LYS A 83 6.89 7.16 4.41
N VAL A 84 6.41 6.16 5.14
CA VAL A 84 5.70 5.04 4.55
C VAL A 84 4.29 5.50 4.20
N ARG A 85 3.90 5.35 2.94
CA ARG A 85 2.53 5.55 2.47
C ARG A 85 1.93 4.22 2.10
N LEU A 86 0.75 3.94 2.66
CA LEU A 86 -0.13 2.88 2.20
C LEU A 86 -1.23 3.49 1.33
N SER A 87 -1.43 2.91 0.15
CA SER A 87 -2.52 3.31 -0.75
C SER A 87 -3.32 2.09 -1.18
N SER A 88 -4.59 2.28 -1.51
CA SER A 88 -5.43 1.23 -2.09
C SER A 88 -6.62 1.81 -2.85
N ASP A 89 -7.13 1.06 -3.81
CA ASP A 89 -8.44 1.31 -4.42
C ASP A 89 -9.61 0.78 -3.58
N PHE A 90 -9.35 0.11 -2.45
CA PHE A 90 -10.41 -0.33 -1.52
C PHE A 90 -11.32 0.84 -1.11
N GLY A 91 -12.63 0.64 -1.27
CA GLY A 91 -13.63 1.69 -1.04
C GLY A 91 -13.84 2.65 -2.23
N TRP A 92 -13.09 2.50 -3.32
CA TRP A 92 -13.16 3.32 -4.52
C TRP A 92 -13.37 2.47 -5.78
N GLN A 93 -14.04 3.06 -6.77
CA GLN A 93 -14.09 2.51 -8.12
C GLN A 93 -14.15 3.65 -9.14
N LEU A 94 -13.82 3.37 -10.40
CA LEU A 94 -14.08 4.30 -11.49
C LEU A 94 -15.52 4.14 -11.97
N ASN A 95 -16.25 5.25 -12.11
CA ASN A 95 -17.56 5.25 -12.76
C ASN A 95 -17.41 5.20 -14.30
N GLY A 96 -18.53 5.22 -15.04
CA GLY A 96 -18.55 5.19 -16.51
C GLY A 96 -17.73 6.30 -17.19
N ASP A 97 -17.52 7.44 -16.53
CA ASP A 97 -16.70 8.57 -17.01
C ASP A 97 -15.23 8.46 -16.57
N ARG A 98 -14.80 7.31 -16.04
CA ARG A 98 -13.48 7.11 -15.43
C ARG A 98 -13.19 8.07 -14.27
N LYS A 99 -14.21 8.51 -13.54
CA LYS A 99 -14.06 9.32 -12.32
C LYS A 99 -14.08 8.42 -11.08
N PRO A 100 -13.16 8.60 -10.12
CA PRO A 100 -13.22 7.90 -8.85
C PRO A 100 -14.49 8.25 -8.08
N VAL A 101 -15.25 7.24 -7.68
CA VAL A 101 -16.43 7.35 -6.82
C VAL A 101 -16.31 6.39 -5.63
N ARG A 102 -16.89 6.78 -4.50
CA ARG A 102 -16.92 5.95 -3.28
C ARG A 102 -17.86 4.76 -3.50
N THR A 103 -17.50 3.63 -2.93
CA THR A 103 -18.36 2.43 -2.83
C THR A 103 -18.90 2.29 -1.41
N ASP A 104 -19.78 1.34 -1.18
CA ASP A 104 -20.32 1.04 0.16
C ASP A 104 -19.24 0.59 1.15
N GLN A 105 -18.09 0.11 0.64
CA GLN A 105 -16.93 -0.30 1.45
C GLN A 105 -16.07 0.91 1.89
N PHE A 106 -16.37 2.13 1.44
CA PHE A 106 -15.55 3.31 1.72
C PHE A 106 -15.36 3.58 3.22
N GLU A 107 -16.40 3.39 4.02
CA GLU A 107 -16.34 3.60 5.47
C GLU A 107 -15.47 2.55 6.19
N GLN A 108 -15.18 1.42 5.53
CA GLN A 108 -14.35 0.34 6.09
C GLN A 108 -12.86 0.52 5.80
N ARG A 109 -12.45 1.60 5.12
CA ARG A 109 -11.05 1.85 4.75
C ARG A 109 -10.09 1.88 5.94
N GLY A 110 -10.55 2.37 7.10
CA GLY A 110 -9.77 2.34 8.34
C GLY A 110 -9.45 0.92 8.79
N SER A 111 -10.48 0.08 8.91
CA SER A 111 -10.33 -1.34 9.27
C SER A 111 -9.50 -2.11 8.25
N PHE A 112 -9.70 -1.84 6.96
CA PHE A 112 -8.88 -2.41 5.89
C PHE A 112 -7.40 -2.02 6.03
N CYS A 113 -7.10 -0.75 6.30
CA CYS A 113 -5.73 -0.28 6.52
C CYS A 113 -5.06 -1.02 7.69
N GLN A 114 -5.77 -1.19 8.81
CA GLN A 114 -5.24 -1.93 9.96
C GLN A 114 -4.98 -3.40 9.63
N ALA A 115 -5.92 -4.08 8.95
CA ALA A 115 -5.74 -5.45 8.50
C ALA A 115 -4.55 -5.59 7.54
N LEU A 116 -4.38 -4.63 6.61
CA LEU A 116 -3.25 -4.60 5.69
C LEU A 116 -1.92 -4.42 6.45
N LYS A 117 -1.84 -3.48 7.41
CA LYS A 117 -0.64 -3.29 8.25
C LYS A 117 -0.27 -4.55 9.02
N GLN A 118 -1.26 -5.20 9.64
CA GLN A 118 -1.06 -6.45 10.37
C GLN A 118 -0.54 -7.56 9.45
N HIS A 119 -1.12 -7.70 8.26
CA HIS A 119 -0.70 -8.72 7.30
C HIS A 119 0.71 -8.44 6.74
N LEU A 120 1.01 -7.19 6.38
CA LEU A 120 2.36 -6.76 5.97
C LEU A 120 3.40 -7.00 7.08
N THR A 121 3.02 -6.82 8.34
CA THR A 121 3.90 -7.06 9.48
C THR A 121 4.15 -8.56 9.69
N SER A 122 3.08 -9.35 9.73
CA SER A 122 3.17 -10.80 10.00
C SER A 122 3.81 -11.59 8.86
N GLU A 123 3.39 -11.36 7.61
CA GLU A 123 3.83 -12.16 6.47
C GLU A 123 5.15 -11.65 5.87
N LEU A 124 5.35 -10.33 5.85
CA LEU A 124 6.51 -9.71 5.22
C LEU A 124 7.55 -9.22 6.23
N GLY A 125 7.26 -9.27 7.53
CA GLY A 125 8.17 -8.78 8.57
C GLY A 125 8.33 -7.26 8.56
N LEU A 126 7.41 -6.50 7.94
CA LEU A 126 7.53 -5.04 7.90
C LEU A 126 7.23 -4.44 9.29
N PRO A 127 8.06 -3.53 9.81
CA PRO A 127 7.89 -2.97 11.15
C PRO A 127 6.82 -1.87 11.20
N LEU A 128 5.58 -2.21 10.83
CA LEU A 128 4.48 -1.24 10.68
C LEU A 128 3.58 -1.11 11.93
N THR A 129 3.81 -1.91 12.96
CA THR A 129 3.00 -1.98 14.19
C THR A 129 3.58 -1.24 15.39
N ALA A 130 4.67 -0.50 15.24
CA ALA A 130 5.23 0.27 16.34
C ALA A 130 4.55 1.65 16.43
N ASP A 131 3.68 1.77 17.43
CA ASP A 131 3.37 3.01 18.13
C ASP A 131 4.66 3.83 18.31
N GLN A 132 4.86 4.87 17.50
CA GLN A 132 5.82 5.93 17.79
C GLN A 132 5.14 6.89 18.76
N GLY A 133 4.74 6.34 19.90
CA GLY A 133 4.27 7.08 21.05
C GLY A 133 5.36 8.03 21.50
N LEU A 134 4.97 9.29 21.65
CA LEU A 134 5.69 10.37 22.29
C LEU A 134 6.76 9.88 23.27
N GLN A 135 8.02 10.22 22.99
CA GLN A 135 8.94 10.55 24.07
C GLN A 135 8.36 11.76 24.81
N SER A 136 7.58 11.51 25.86
CA SER A 136 7.31 12.52 26.87
C SER A 136 8.64 12.83 27.54
N GLN A 137 9.13 14.03 27.27
CA GLN A 137 10.32 14.61 27.89
C GLN A 137 10.13 14.62 29.41
N THR A 138 11.12 14.07 30.11
CA THR A 138 11.38 14.28 31.55
C THR A 138 11.68 15.74 31.86
#